data_AF-A0A7R9N5F9-F1
#
_entry.id   AF-A0A7R9N5F9-F1
#
_cell.length_a   1.000
_cell.length_b   1.000
_cell.length_c   1.000
_cell.angle_alpha   90.00
_cell.angle_beta   90.00
_cell.angle_gamma   90.00
#
_symmetry.space_group_name_H-M   'P 1'
#
loop_
_entity.id
_entity.type
_entity.pdbx_description
1 polymer ?
#
loop_
_entity_poly.entity_id
_entity_poly.type
_entity_poly.pdbx_seq_one_letter_code
_entity_poly.pdbx_strand_id
1 'polypeptide(L)'
;MDASKDEKKKGYTPSDSYLPLLKEVITMKNLKDLCIALAQSESEREVIDILKKWGYWDDSTAWGYYGDNENNFAVIGNQQSTPDSALVEKIINSVDAVLMRECLRRSIDPESNDAPPTIEDALEDFFDIRHGMLTNLLPRKRRELAENILLVATGKKSSPNYLIIDKGEGQTPKKMPETFLVSNKIE
;
A
#
# COMPACT_ATOMS: atom_id res chain seq x y z
N MET A 1 -54.63 50.64 -22.73
CA MET A 1 -55.12 49.94 -21.53
C MET A 1 -55.33 48.48 -21.92
N ASP A 2 -54.66 47.46 -21.39
CA ASP A 2 -53.54 47.34 -20.47
C ASP A 2 -53.08 45.87 -20.50
N ALA A 3 -51.81 45.67 -20.19
CA ALA A 3 -51.10 44.49 -19.66
C ALA A 3 -51.22 43.10 -20.31
N SER A 4 -50.06 42.71 -20.86
CA SER A 4 -49.47 41.38 -20.93
C SER A 4 -49.55 40.56 -19.64
N LYS A 5 -49.43 39.23 -19.77
CA LYS A 5 -48.73 38.39 -18.77
C LYS A 5 -48.21 37.09 -19.39
N ASP A 6 -46.89 37.05 -19.52
CA ASP A 6 -46.04 35.87 -19.69
C ASP A 6 -46.25 34.85 -18.55
N GLU A 7 -46.54 33.61 -18.90
CA GLU A 7 -46.34 32.47 -17.98
C GLU A 7 -44.86 32.12 -17.90
N LYS A 8 -44.18 32.67 -16.90
CA LYS A 8 -42.83 32.26 -16.51
C LYS A 8 -42.85 30.80 -16.04
N LYS A 9 -42.17 29.91 -16.77
CA LYS A 9 -41.74 28.60 -16.27
C LYS A 9 -40.94 28.79 -14.97
N LYS A 10 -41.52 28.43 -13.83
CA LYS A 10 -40.79 28.32 -12.56
C LYS A 10 -39.79 27.18 -12.70
N GLY A 11 -38.52 27.52 -12.88
CA GLY A 11 -37.41 26.58 -12.72
C GLY A 11 -37.45 26.02 -11.30
N TYR A 12 -37.39 24.70 -11.19
CA TYR A 12 -37.18 24.02 -9.92
C TYR A 12 -35.78 24.37 -9.42
N THR A 13 -35.70 25.24 -8.41
CA THR A 13 -34.49 25.41 -7.58
C THR A 13 -34.62 24.43 -6.42
N PRO A 14 -33.76 23.40 -6.30
CA PRO A 14 -33.77 22.52 -5.14
C PRO A 14 -33.57 23.34 -3.87
N SER A 15 -34.37 23.06 -2.82
CA SER A 15 -34.22 23.73 -1.53
C SER A 15 -32.86 23.39 -0.89
N ASP A 16 -32.24 24.37 -0.23
CA ASP A 16 -30.96 24.24 0.48
C ASP A 16 -30.95 23.13 1.55
N SER A 17 -32.11 22.57 1.90
CA SER A 17 -32.28 21.43 2.80
C SER A 17 -31.74 20.10 2.25
N TYR A 18 -31.52 19.99 0.93
CA TYR A 18 -30.91 18.81 0.30
C TYR A 18 -29.41 18.92 0.12
N LEU A 19 -28.80 20.12 0.25
CA LEU A 19 -27.35 20.29 0.14
C LEU A 19 -26.56 19.51 1.21
N PRO A 20 -27.00 19.46 2.49
CA PRO A 20 -26.34 18.64 3.50
C PRO A 20 -26.48 17.15 3.21
N LEU A 21 -27.64 16.68 2.75
CA LEU A 21 -27.86 15.29 2.36
C LEU A 21 -27.12 14.90 1.08
N LEU A 22 -27.00 15.78 0.09
CA LEU A 22 -26.18 15.57 -1.11
C LEU A 22 -24.70 15.57 -0.77
N LYS A 23 -24.26 16.42 0.16
CA LYS A 23 -22.92 16.31 0.75
C LYS A 23 -22.78 14.96 1.44
N GLU A 24 -23.67 14.57 2.34
CA GLU A 24 -23.64 13.28 3.06
C GLU A 24 -23.64 12.05 2.13
N VAL A 25 -24.41 12.06 1.03
CA VAL A 25 -24.46 10.97 0.03
C VAL A 25 -23.21 10.96 -0.85
N ILE A 26 -22.56 12.10 -1.09
CA ILE A 26 -21.21 12.17 -1.68
C ILE A 26 -20.14 11.76 -0.64
N THR A 27 -20.47 11.78 0.65
CA THR A 27 -19.60 11.48 1.80
C THR A 27 -19.75 10.05 2.33
N MET A 28 -19.77 9.05 1.45
CA MET A 28 -19.14 7.76 1.77
C MET A 28 -18.46 7.18 0.54
N LYS A 29 -17.54 7.98 -0.03
CA LYS A 29 -16.37 7.46 -0.72
C LYS A 29 -15.60 6.58 0.27
N ASN A 30 -15.91 5.29 0.29
CA ASN A 30 -15.30 4.32 1.20
C ASN A 30 -13.82 4.15 0.85
N LEU A 31 -12.92 4.60 1.72
CA LEU A 31 -11.47 4.51 1.49
C LEU A 31 -10.99 3.08 1.23
N LYS A 32 -11.70 2.07 1.75
CA LYS A 32 -11.45 0.67 1.40
C LYS A 32 -11.66 0.42 -0.10
N ASP A 33 -12.73 0.95 -0.68
CA ASP A 33 -13.04 0.76 -2.09
C ASP A 33 -12.02 1.49 -2.98
N LEU A 34 -11.54 2.67 -2.56
CA LEU A 34 -10.41 3.33 -3.22
C LEU A 34 -9.14 2.48 -3.15
N CYS A 35 -8.78 2.00 -1.96
CA CYS A 35 -7.58 1.19 -1.75
C CYS A 35 -7.62 -0.09 -2.60
N ILE A 36 -8.74 -0.81 -2.61
CA ILE A 36 -8.91 -2.02 -3.43
C ILE A 36 -8.87 -1.68 -4.92
N ALA A 37 -9.51 -0.60 -5.37
CA ALA A 37 -9.47 -0.19 -6.77
C ALA A 37 -8.04 0.16 -7.23
N LEU A 38 -7.27 0.86 -6.41
CA LEU A 38 -5.87 1.18 -6.69
C LEU A 38 -5.01 -0.10 -6.72
N ALA A 39 -5.18 -1.00 -5.75
CA ALA A 39 -4.44 -2.27 -5.68
C ALA A 39 -4.73 -3.22 -6.85
N GLN A 40 -5.90 -3.09 -7.49
CA GLN A 40 -6.32 -3.88 -8.65
C GLN A 40 -6.00 -3.21 -10.00
N SER A 41 -5.44 -2.01 -9.99
CA SER A 41 -5.13 -1.28 -11.24
C SER A 41 -3.97 -1.95 -11.97
N GLU A 42 -4.13 -2.16 -13.27
CA GLU A 42 -3.15 -2.87 -14.11
C GLU A 42 -2.33 -1.90 -14.98
N SER A 43 -2.59 -0.59 -14.87
CA SER A 43 -1.83 0.45 -15.58
C SER A 43 -1.84 1.79 -14.85
N GLU A 44 -0.82 2.62 -15.12
CA GLU A 44 -0.74 4.01 -14.63
C GLU A 44 -1.97 4.83 -15.01
N ARG A 45 -2.53 4.59 -16.20
CA ARG A 45 -3.72 5.29 -16.68
C ARG A 45 -4.93 5.00 -15.79
N GLU A 46 -5.14 3.74 -15.41
CA GLU A 46 -6.23 3.35 -14.51
C GLU A 46 -6.07 4.01 -13.14
N VAL A 47 -4.86 4.04 -12.60
CA VAL A 47 -4.54 4.75 -11.35
C VAL A 47 -4.93 6.23 -11.45
N ILE A 48 -4.51 6.92 -12.51
CA ILE A 48 -4.83 8.34 -12.75
C ILE A 48 -6.34 8.55 -12.84
N ASP A 49 -7.05 7.71 -13.60
CA ASP A 49 -8.50 7.83 -13.78
C ASP A 49 -9.25 7.61 -12.46
N ILE A 50 -8.81 6.65 -11.63
CA ILE A 50 -9.32 6.44 -10.29
C ILE A 50 -9.06 7.68 -9.42
N LEU A 51 -7.82 8.17 -9.35
CA LEU A 51 -7.49 9.33 -8.51
C LEU A 51 -8.25 10.60 -8.93
N LYS A 52 -8.47 10.82 -10.23
CA LYS A 52 -9.31 11.91 -10.76
C LYS A 52 -10.77 11.76 -10.35
N LYS A 53 -11.35 10.57 -10.53
CA LYS A 53 -12.71 10.26 -10.09
C LYS A 53 -12.88 10.47 -8.58
N TRP A 54 -11.84 10.19 -7.82
CA TRP A 54 -11.83 10.36 -6.38
C TRP A 54 -11.51 11.79 -5.93
N GLY A 55 -11.03 12.65 -6.83
CA GLY A 55 -10.74 14.07 -6.57
C GLY A 55 -9.38 14.31 -5.95
N TYR A 56 -8.50 13.30 -5.92
CA TYR A 56 -7.16 13.40 -5.33
C TYR A 56 -6.08 13.77 -6.35
N TRP A 57 -6.29 13.48 -7.65
CA TRP A 57 -5.26 13.72 -8.65
C TRP A 57 -4.88 15.19 -8.79
N ASP A 58 -5.88 16.08 -8.88
CA ASP A 58 -5.67 17.53 -9.06
C ASP A 58 -5.67 18.32 -7.73
N ASP A 59 -5.81 17.64 -6.59
CA ASP A 59 -5.78 18.25 -5.26
C ASP A 59 -4.36 18.24 -4.70
N SER A 60 -3.66 19.38 -4.78
CA SER A 60 -2.28 19.49 -4.28
C SER A 60 -2.14 19.21 -2.79
N THR A 61 -3.20 19.29 -1.99
CA THR A 61 -3.15 18.97 -0.55
C THR A 61 -3.14 17.47 -0.28
N ALA A 62 -3.47 16.65 -1.28
CA ALA A 62 -3.39 15.19 -1.22
C ALA A 62 -2.00 14.64 -1.57
N TRP A 63 -1.08 15.48 -2.04
CA TRP A 63 0.27 15.09 -2.44
C TRP A 63 1.31 15.70 -1.50
N GLY A 64 2.22 14.87 -1.02
CA GLY A 64 3.41 15.28 -0.27
C GLY A 64 4.68 14.98 -1.07
N TYR A 65 5.76 15.70 -0.79
CA TYR A 65 7.06 15.34 -1.32
C TYR A 65 7.55 14.03 -0.69
N TYR A 66 8.09 13.13 -1.50
CA TYR A 66 8.76 11.94 -0.98
C TYR A 66 9.87 12.36 -0.02
N GLY A 67 9.92 11.81 1.20
CA GLY A 67 10.88 12.21 2.24
C GLY A 67 10.87 13.68 2.59
N ASP A 68 9.72 14.35 2.43
CA ASP A 68 9.52 15.79 2.69
C ASP A 68 10.55 16.69 1.99
N ASN A 69 11.13 16.23 0.86
CA ASN A 69 12.16 16.93 0.13
C ASN A 69 11.93 16.83 -1.38
N GLU A 70 11.64 17.98 -2.00
CA GLU A 70 11.37 18.13 -3.44
C GLU A 70 12.53 17.63 -4.33
N ASN A 71 13.77 17.70 -3.85
CA ASN A 71 14.94 17.26 -4.60
C ASN A 71 15.11 15.74 -4.66
N ASN A 72 14.33 14.96 -3.89
CA ASN A 72 14.44 13.51 -3.87
C ASN A 72 14.08 12.85 -5.21
N PHE A 73 13.35 13.53 -6.10
CA PHE A 73 13.08 13.03 -7.46
C PHE A 73 14.38 12.67 -8.21
N ALA A 74 15.40 13.52 -8.11
CA ALA A 74 16.70 13.29 -8.75
C ALA A 74 17.49 12.14 -8.08
N VAL A 75 17.21 11.85 -6.80
CA VAL A 75 17.87 10.78 -6.05
C VAL A 75 17.21 9.43 -6.35
N ILE A 76 15.87 9.35 -6.40
CA ILE A 76 15.12 8.12 -6.70
C ILE A 76 15.52 7.55 -8.07
N GLY A 77 15.64 8.41 -9.09
CA GLY A 77 16.08 7.98 -10.42
C GLY A 77 17.51 7.40 -10.48
N ASN A 78 18.30 7.59 -9.42
CA ASN A 78 19.69 7.13 -9.29
C ASN A 78 19.87 5.98 -8.28
N GLN A 79 18.81 5.54 -7.57
CA GLN A 79 18.92 4.61 -6.43
C GLN A 79 18.92 3.12 -6.79
N GLN A 80 18.41 2.72 -7.96
CA GLN A 80 18.44 1.30 -8.37
C GLN A 80 18.69 1.18 -9.86
N SER A 81 19.86 0.66 -10.23
CA SER A 81 20.31 0.55 -11.62
C SER A 81 19.63 -0.58 -12.38
N THR A 82 19.06 -1.58 -11.67
CA THR A 82 18.42 -2.74 -12.30
C THR A 82 17.11 -3.16 -11.62
N PRO A 83 16.06 -3.49 -12.40
CA PRO A 83 14.74 -3.84 -11.87
C PRO A 83 14.69 -5.21 -11.17
N ASP A 84 15.62 -6.11 -11.47
CA ASP A 84 15.75 -7.42 -10.79
C ASP A 84 16.21 -7.25 -9.34
N SER A 85 17.15 -6.33 -9.08
CA SER A 85 17.60 -6.01 -7.72
C SER A 85 16.45 -5.45 -6.87
N ALA A 86 15.61 -4.59 -7.48
CA ALA A 86 14.42 -4.05 -6.83
C ALA A 86 13.44 -5.15 -6.42
N LEU A 87 13.21 -6.13 -7.31
CA LEU A 87 12.32 -7.24 -7.00
C LEU A 87 12.85 -8.11 -5.84
N VAL A 88 14.16 -8.43 -5.85
CA VAL A 88 14.80 -9.20 -4.77
C VAL A 88 14.67 -8.49 -3.43
N GLU A 89 14.92 -7.17 -3.39
CA GLU A 89 14.79 -6.36 -2.18
C GLU A 89 13.36 -6.40 -1.62
N LYS A 90 12.32 -6.30 -2.47
CA LYS A 90 10.94 -6.37 -1.97
C LYS A 90 10.57 -7.74 -1.40
N ILE A 91 11.16 -8.82 -1.92
CA ILE A 91 10.99 -10.16 -1.33
C ILE A 91 11.69 -10.24 0.04
N ILE A 92 12.89 -9.68 0.18
CA ILE A 92 13.61 -9.63 1.46
C ILE A 92 12.79 -8.85 2.50
N ASN A 93 12.29 -7.67 2.14
CA ASN A 93 11.44 -6.87 3.03
C ASN A 93 10.19 -7.65 3.48
N SER A 94 9.57 -8.45 2.60
CA SER A 94 8.45 -9.32 2.98
C SER A 94 8.86 -10.46 3.93
N VAL A 95 10.09 -10.97 3.85
CA VAL A 95 10.62 -11.94 4.83
C VAL A 95 10.81 -11.26 6.19
N ASP A 96 11.42 -10.08 6.21
CA ASP A 96 11.63 -9.30 7.44
C ASP A 96 10.28 -8.96 8.09
N ALA A 97 9.30 -8.51 7.31
CA ALA A 97 7.93 -8.26 7.74
C ALA A 97 7.28 -9.47 8.43
N VAL A 98 7.50 -10.67 7.89
CA VAL A 98 7.00 -11.93 8.47
C VAL A 98 7.73 -12.28 9.78
N LEU A 99 9.04 -12.04 9.88
CA LEU A 99 9.79 -12.26 11.13
C LEU A 99 9.37 -11.26 12.21
N MET A 100 9.26 -9.99 11.85
CA MET A 100 8.78 -8.91 12.72
C MET A 100 7.39 -9.23 13.29
N ARG A 101 6.47 -9.71 12.45
CA ARG A 101 5.16 -10.20 12.91
C ARG A 101 5.28 -11.26 13.99
N GLU A 102 6.17 -12.23 13.83
CA GLU A 102 6.30 -13.33 14.79
C GLU A 102 6.88 -12.87 16.14
N CYS A 103 7.80 -11.89 16.14
CA CYS A 103 8.23 -11.19 17.36
C CYS A 103 7.03 -10.53 18.05
N LEU A 104 6.32 -9.66 17.32
CA LEU A 104 5.19 -8.90 17.86
C LEU A 104 4.06 -9.80 18.38
N ARG A 105 3.74 -10.89 17.68
CA ARG A 105 2.74 -11.89 18.11
C ARG A 105 3.12 -12.61 19.40
N ARG A 106 4.41 -12.71 19.69
CA ARG A 106 4.96 -13.27 20.94
C ARG A 106 5.17 -12.21 22.02
N SER A 107 4.77 -10.96 21.77
CA SER A 107 5.05 -9.82 22.66
C SER A 107 6.54 -9.60 22.90
N ILE A 108 7.36 -9.94 21.91
CA ILE A 108 8.79 -9.65 21.86
C ILE A 108 8.97 -8.36 21.07
N ASP A 109 9.63 -7.38 21.67
CA ASP A 109 10.08 -6.20 20.94
C ASP A 109 11.25 -6.61 20.03
N PRO A 110 11.12 -6.48 18.70
CA PRO A 110 12.15 -6.92 17.75
C PRO A 110 13.48 -6.18 17.89
N GLU A 111 13.51 -5.03 18.55
CA GLU A 111 14.75 -4.26 18.82
C GLU A 111 15.36 -4.56 20.20
N SER A 112 14.70 -5.41 21.00
CA SER A 112 15.16 -5.77 22.35
C SER A 112 16.12 -6.95 22.34
N ASN A 113 16.84 -7.12 23.46
CA ASN A 113 17.69 -8.30 23.69
C ASN A 113 16.90 -9.61 23.88
N ASP A 114 15.56 -9.53 23.98
CA ASP A 114 14.69 -10.70 24.05
C ASP A 114 14.34 -11.24 22.65
N ALA A 115 14.64 -10.48 21.59
CA ALA A 115 14.51 -10.94 20.21
C ALA A 115 15.59 -11.97 19.86
N PRO A 116 15.31 -12.92 18.94
CA PRO A 116 16.34 -13.85 18.46
C PRO A 116 17.54 -13.07 17.91
N PRO A 117 18.77 -13.41 18.34
CA PRO A 117 19.95 -12.60 18.03
C PRO A 117 20.42 -12.77 16.58
N THR A 118 19.93 -13.80 15.87
CA THR A 118 20.21 -14.04 14.46
C THR A 118 18.94 -14.41 13.70
N ILE A 119 18.99 -14.30 12.37
CA ILE A 119 17.91 -14.75 11.49
C ILE A 119 17.75 -16.28 11.58
N GLU A 120 18.86 -17.04 11.67
CA GLU A 120 18.78 -18.49 11.87
C GLU A 120 18.03 -18.86 13.16
N ASP A 121 18.31 -18.17 14.27
CA ASP A 121 17.61 -18.39 15.54
C ASP A 121 16.12 -18.05 15.39
N ALA A 122 15.78 -16.93 14.74
CA ALA A 122 14.39 -16.58 14.47
C ALA A 122 13.67 -17.62 13.60
N LEU A 123 14.32 -18.15 12.57
CA LEU A 123 13.76 -19.18 11.69
C LEU A 123 13.54 -20.51 12.44
N GLU A 124 14.45 -20.87 13.35
CA GLU A 124 14.31 -22.06 14.19
C GLU A 124 13.20 -21.86 15.24
N ASP A 125 13.21 -20.76 15.98
CA ASP A 125 12.27 -20.46 17.06
C ASP A 125 10.84 -20.22 16.57
N PHE A 126 10.68 -19.56 15.41
CA PHE A 126 9.37 -19.15 14.93
C PHE A 126 8.72 -20.15 13.97
N PHE A 127 9.53 -20.92 13.23
CA PHE A 127 9.06 -21.76 12.13
C PHE A 127 9.60 -23.21 12.15
N ASP A 128 10.37 -23.60 13.18
CA ASP A 128 11.02 -24.91 13.30
C ASP A 128 12.00 -25.23 12.15
N ILE A 129 12.56 -24.19 11.51
CA ILE A 129 13.52 -24.35 10.40
C ILE A 129 14.94 -24.46 10.95
N ARG A 130 15.32 -25.67 11.36
CA ARG A 130 16.65 -25.91 11.93
C ARG A 130 17.77 -25.50 10.98
N HIS A 131 18.77 -24.79 11.50
CA HIS A 131 19.92 -24.28 10.73
C HIS A 131 19.51 -23.45 9.49
N GLY A 132 18.33 -22.83 9.49
CA GLY A 132 17.81 -22.06 8.34
C GLY A 132 17.52 -22.90 7.09
N MET A 133 17.60 -24.24 7.16
CA MET A 133 17.41 -25.11 6.00
C MET A 133 15.96 -25.54 5.83
N LEU A 134 15.25 -24.97 4.85
CA LEU A 134 13.86 -25.33 4.51
C LEU A 134 13.66 -26.82 4.19
N THR A 135 14.71 -27.51 3.73
CA THR A 135 14.70 -28.95 3.47
C THR A 135 14.43 -29.77 4.73
N ASN A 136 14.70 -29.22 5.92
CA ASN A 136 14.42 -29.84 7.21
C ASN A 136 12.92 -29.87 7.56
N LEU A 137 12.10 -29.04 6.90
CA LEU A 137 10.66 -29.04 7.11
C LEU A 137 9.97 -30.19 6.38
N LEU A 138 8.86 -30.68 6.93
CA LEU A 138 7.96 -31.57 6.19
C LEU A 138 7.31 -30.85 5.00
N PRO A 139 6.99 -31.54 3.89
CA PRO A 139 6.36 -30.93 2.72
C PRO A 139 5.06 -30.17 3.02
N ARG A 140 4.29 -30.60 4.03
CA ARG A 140 3.09 -29.88 4.49
C ARG A 140 3.45 -28.54 5.12
N LYS A 141 4.44 -28.52 6.02
CA LYS A 141 4.91 -27.30 6.70
C LYS A 141 5.53 -26.30 5.74
N ARG A 142 6.28 -26.75 4.73
CA ARG A 142 6.76 -25.86 3.66
C ARG A 142 5.63 -25.18 2.90
N ARG A 143 4.53 -25.88 2.63
CA ARG A 143 3.35 -25.30 1.97
C ARG A 143 2.69 -24.24 2.85
N GLU A 144 2.48 -24.54 4.14
CA GLU A 144 1.96 -23.56 5.11
C GLU A 144 2.86 -22.32 5.19
N LEU A 145 4.18 -22.49 5.20
CA LEU A 145 5.12 -21.38 5.22
C LEU A 145 5.03 -20.52 3.95
N ALA A 146 4.89 -21.14 2.78
CA ALA A 146 4.75 -20.44 1.50
C ALA A 146 3.48 -19.58 1.40
N GLU A 147 2.46 -19.82 2.23
CA GLU A 147 1.28 -18.96 2.28
C GLU A 147 1.51 -17.60 2.94
N ASN A 148 2.71 -17.35 3.50
CA ASN A 148 3.05 -16.07 4.11
C ASN A 148 3.47 -15.01 3.09
N ILE A 149 4.01 -15.39 1.93
CA ILE A 149 4.51 -14.46 0.91
C ILE A 149 4.13 -15.02 -0.46
N LEU A 150 3.39 -14.24 -1.24
CA LEU A 150 2.93 -14.58 -2.57
C LEU A 150 3.55 -13.64 -3.59
N LEU A 151 4.11 -14.20 -4.66
CA LEU A 151 4.51 -13.47 -5.86
C LEU A 151 3.52 -13.78 -6.98
N VAL A 152 2.80 -12.76 -7.44
CA VAL A 152 1.79 -12.87 -8.48
C VAL A 152 2.21 -12.03 -9.68
N ALA A 153 2.13 -12.60 -10.88
CA ALA A 153 2.36 -11.88 -12.12
C ALA A 153 1.03 -11.69 -12.86
N THR A 154 0.69 -10.45 -13.18
CA THR A 154 -0.47 -10.06 -13.98
C THR A 154 -0.03 -9.23 -15.20
N GLY A 155 -0.97 -8.60 -15.91
CA GLY A 155 -0.66 -7.87 -17.14
C GLY A 155 -0.24 -8.76 -18.32
N LYS A 156 0.67 -8.24 -19.16
CA LYS A 156 1.13 -8.91 -20.39
C LYS A 156 2.45 -9.61 -20.14
N LYS A 157 2.70 -10.75 -20.80
CA LYS A 157 4.00 -11.44 -20.71
C LYS A 157 5.21 -10.57 -21.07
N SER A 158 5.04 -9.60 -21.98
CA SER A 158 6.09 -8.65 -22.39
C SER A 158 6.25 -7.44 -21.47
N SER A 159 5.26 -7.18 -20.61
CA SER A 159 5.22 -6.05 -19.68
C SER A 159 4.36 -6.46 -18.48
N PRO A 160 4.88 -7.37 -17.63
CA PRO A 160 4.13 -7.92 -16.53
C PRO A 160 4.04 -6.93 -15.38
N ASN A 161 2.95 -7.01 -14.62
CA ASN A 161 2.86 -6.41 -13.30
C ASN A 161 3.25 -7.49 -12.28
N TYR A 162 4.11 -7.14 -11.31
CA TYR A 162 4.50 -8.04 -10.23
C TYR A 162 3.92 -7.53 -8.91
N LEU A 163 3.12 -8.37 -8.27
CA LEU A 163 2.54 -8.11 -6.96
C LEU A 163 3.21 -9.02 -5.95
N ILE A 164 3.74 -8.44 -4.88
CA ILE A 164 4.20 -9.16 -3.70
C ILE A 164 3.18 -8.92 -2.61
N ILE A 165 2.65 -10.01 -2.05
CA ILE A 165 1.67 -9.97 -0.97
C ILE A 165 2.23 -10.79 0.17
N ASP A 166 2.59 -10.13 1.26
CA ASP A 166 2.97 -10.80 2.49
C ASP A 166 1.87 -10.70 3.56
N LYS A 167 1.95 -11.61 4.52
CA LYS A 167 1.14 -11.60 5.74
C LYS A 167 1.95 -11.06 6.91
N GLY A 168 2.81 -10.07 6.71
CA GLY A 168 3.71 -9.53 7.72
C GLY A 168 3.01 -8.79 8.87
N GLU A 169 3.81 -8.00 9.57
CA GLU A 169 3.44 -7.01 10.58
C GLU A 169 2.51 -5.92 10.05
N GLY A 170 2.60 -5.59 8.76
CA GLY A 170 1.87 -4.52 8.10
C GLY A 170 2.29 -3.13 8.59
N GLN A 171 1.68 -2.09 8.02
CA GLN A 171 2.03 -0.72 8.39
C GLN A 171 0.81 0.17 8.58
N THR A 172 0.85 0.97 9.66
CA THR A 172 -0.20 1.99 9.88
C THR A 172 0.12 3.26 9.07
N PRO A 173 -0.89 4.00 8.57
CA PRO A 173 -0.65 5.21 7.78
C PRO A 173 0.26 6.24 8.47
N LYS A 174 0.17 6.34 9.81
CA LYS A 174 0.98 7.30 10.60
C LYS A 174 2.47 6.97 10.62
N LYS A 175 2.85 5.72 10.41
CA LYS A 175 4.26 5.29 10.38
C LYS A 175 4.88 5.38 8.99
N MET A 176 4.10 5.63 7.93
CA MET A 176 4.63 5.77 6.56
C MET A 176 5.73 6.83 6.43
N PRO A 177 5.59 8.04 7.02
CA PRO A 177 6.65 9.06 6.99
C PRO A 177 7.98 8.63 7.62
N GLU A 178 7.91 7.75 8.62
CA GLU A 178 9.06 7.26 9.39
C GLU A 178 9.62 5.93 8.86
N THR A 179 9.02 5.37 7.80
CA THR A 179 9.45 4.11 7.19
C THR A 179 9.57 4.23 5.67
N PHE A 180 8.51 3.90 4.94
CA PHE A 180 8.48 3.86 3.48
C PHE A 180 8.81 5.18 2.78
N LEU A 181 8.47 6.31 3.42
CA LEU A 181 8.67 7.64 2.84
C LEU A 181 9.95 8.32 3.36
N VAL A 182 10.79 7.64 4.13
CA VAL A 182 12.04 8.24 4.63
C VAL A 182 13.02 8.41 3.47
N SER A 183 13.48 9.65 3.26
CA SER A 183 14.70 9.91 2.49
C SER A 183 15.85 10.12 3.44
N ASN A 184 16.42 9.03 3.89
CA ASN A 184 17.77 8.98 4.44
C ASN A 184 18.28 7.58 4.17
N LYS A 185 19.36 7.48 3.40
CA LYS A 185 20.30 6.38 3.60
C LYS A 185 20.75 6.48 5.05
N ILE A 186 20.31 5.54 5.87
CA ILE A 186 21.11 5.16 7.03
C ILE A 186 22.00 4.03 6.51
N GLU A 187 23.19 4.47 6.08
CA GLU A 187 24.42 3.72 5.72
C GLU A 187 24.32 2.56 4.73
#